data_AF-B6BMP8-F1
#
_entry.id   AF-B6BMP8-F1
#
_cell.length_a   1.000
_cell.length_b   1.000
_cell.length_c   1.000
_cell.angle_alpha   90.00
_cell.angle_beta   90.00
_cell.angle_gamma   90.00
#
_symmetry.space_group_name_H-M   'P 1'
#
loop_
_entity.id
_entity.type
_entity.pdbx_description
1 polymer ?
#
loop_
_entity_poly.entity_id
_entity_poly.type
_entity_poly.pdbx_seq_one_letter_code
_entity_poly.pdbx_strand_id
1 'polypeptide(L)'
;MNLETDIIYLIEDNSDLIEYKNNQIIIITSRLRDGIYELVKKIKDEITNEKELIRLAIRKALELKDSDIIVIKQDHIFIKIFNEAKRYKVSSSDANTIAGRFNGIDEVELDEFYNEYFTKEESKIFFNSIVKQFVEISFIEEKIDNNIYEKNVFGYIQELIMEQLVNEFDYCEEFLKGFSGYVFRIHFNEVFESIAEFMLNEISMSNEYMVEFLKYYSLNVVIINGEKYQVPSLETDDGLKWNVISMLSIAKVFTRTRTSVNKLQKEIYVVDEQILKLFINELSPVEYNNLYIKEKQKLADQLRNEGRILENLLDSVHRVKNENIKDGMRRDIERTKQDILVTKQNIAKLASKEIKRSVIDKYLKLEREMDSMIRELKAQEKILAQNKNSFLSIKKALVKALISKKQRI
;
A
#
# COMPACT_ATOMS: atom_id res chain seq x y z
N MET A 1 31.51 16.53 30.68
CA MET A 1 31.05 15.14 30.48
C MET A 1 31.44 14.77 29.06
N ASN A 2 32.36 13.81 28.88
CA ASN A 2 32.82 13.45 27.54
C ASN A 2 31.88 12.36 27.01
N LEU A 3 30.84 12.79 26.29
CA LEU A 3 29.75 11.91 25.87
C LEU A 3 30.22 10.73 25.01
N GLU A 4 31.28 10.96 24.23
CA GLU A 4 31.96 9.90 23.49
C GLU A 4 32.44 8.80 24.44
N THR A 5 33.09 9.18 25.55
CA THR A 5 33.57 8.25 26.57
C THR A 5 32.41 7.55 27.29
N ASP A 6 31.30 8.25 27.55
CA ASP A 6 30.13 7.66 28.19
C ASP A 6 29.45 6.60 27.30
N ILE A 7 29.42 6.84 25.98
CA ILE A 7 28.93 5.85 25.00
C ILE A 7 29.87 4.64 24.93
N ILE A 8 31.19 4.86 24.95
CA ILE A 8 32.19 3.78 24.95
C ILE A 8 31.98 2.87 26.18
N TYR A 9 31.92 3.44 27.39
CA TYR A 9 31.67 2.66 28.61
C TYR A 9 30.33 1.91 28.55
N LEU A 10 29.27 2.54 28.02
CA LEU A 10 27.99 1.87 27.86
C LEU A 10 28.08 0.63 26.96
N ILE A 11 28.83 0.71 25.87
CA ILE A 11 29.04 -0.42 24.95
C ILE A 11 29.86 -1.52 25.63
N GLU A 12 30.96 -1.16 26.29
CA GLU A 12 31.84 -2.10 27.00
C GLU A 12 31.09 -2.85 28.12
N ASP A 13 30.29 -2.12 28.92
CA ASP A 13 29.53 -2.66 30.05
C ASP A 13 28.37 -3.57 29.62
N ASN A 14 27.94 -3.49 28.35
CA ASN A 14 26.81 -4.26 27.81
C ASN A 14 27.24 -5.12 26.61
N SER A 15 28.44 -5.68 26.67
CA SER A 15 28.97 -6.58 25.62
C SER A 15 28.09 -7.81 25.35
N ASP A 16 27.24 -8.22 26.29
CA ASP A 16 26.23 -9.28 26.13
C ASP A 16 25.10 -8.90 25.17
N LEU A 17 24.92 -7.62 24.89
CA LEU A 17 23.94 -7.06 23.94
C LEU A 17 24.52 -6.85 22.54
N ILE A 18 25.70 -7.42 22.27
CA ILE A 18 26.42 -7.36 21.00
C ILE A 18 26.52 -8.77 20.41
N GLU A 19 25.98 -8.95 19.22
CA GLU A 19 26.02 -10.22 18.50
C GLU A 19 27.07 -10.19 17.40
N TYR A 20 27.86 -11.26 17.27
CA TYR A 20 28.88 -11.41 16.23
C TYR A 20 28.47 -12.53 15.27
N LYS A 21 28.31 -12.21 13.99
CA LYS A 21 27.98 -13.16 12.92
C LYS A 21 29.14 -13.28 11.93
N ASN A 22 29.53 -14.52 11.64
CA ASN A 22 30.53 -14.89 10.61
C ASN A 22 31.87 -14.12 10.66
N ASN A 23 32.27 -13.59 11.84
CA ASN A 23 33.45 -12.72 12.03
C ASN A 23 33.49 -11.49 11.11
N GLN A 24 32.37 -11.12 10.51
CA GLN A 24 32.28 -10.03 9.53
C GLN A 24 31.14 -9.07 9.82
N ILE A 25 30.19 -9.46 10.66
CA ILE A 25 29.01 -8.67 11.01
C ILE A 25 28.95 -8.56 12.53
N ILE A 26 28.72 -7.34 13.01
CA ILE A 26 28.46 -7.05 14.42
C ILE A 26 27.09 -6.37 14.50
N ILE A 27 26.24 -6.84 15.42
CA ILE A 27 24.90 -6.30 15.64
C ILE A 27 24.81 -5.83 17.09
N ILE A 28 24.58 -4.53 17.27
CA ILE A 28 24.23 -3.94 18.55
C ILE A 28 22.70 -3.96 18.65
N THR A 29 22.17 -4.71 19.61
CA THR A 29 20.72 -4.90 19.78
C THR A 29 19.98 -3.59 20.09
N SER A 30 18.65 -3.59 19.87
CA SER A 30 17.75 -2.44 20.15
C SER A 30 17.97 -1.83 21.52
N ARG A 31 18.12 -2.66 22.54
CA ARG A 31 18.26 -2.23 23.94
C ARG A 31 19.53 -1.39 24.15
N LEU A 32 20.66 -1.83 23.62
CA LEU A 32 21.92 -1.09 23.74
C LEU A 32 21.88 0.16 22.84
N ARG A 33 21.36 0.04 21.63
CA ARG A 33 21.12 1.16 20.71
C ARG A 33 20.28 2.27 21.34
N ASP A 34 19.18 1.93 22.00
CA ASP A 34 18.31 2.91 22.66
C ASP A 34 19.00 3.60 23.84
N GLY A 35 19.82 2.86 24.60
CA GLY A 35 20.68 3.43 25.62
C GLY A 35 21.67 4.46 25.07
N ILE A 36 22.32 4.14 23.95
CA ILE A 36 23.24 5.06 23.24
C ILE A 36 22.49 6.31 22.78
N TYR A 37 21.31 6.15 22.16
CA TYR A 37 20.50 7.27 21.69
C TYR A 37 19.99 8.17 22.82
N GLU A 38 19.59 7.61 23.96
CA GLU A 38 19.16 8.38 25.13
C GLU A 38 20.30 9.20 25.74
N LEU A 39 21.56 8.76 25.61
CA LEU A 39 22.72 9.58 25.99
C LEU A 39 22.89 10.76 25.03
N VAL A 40 22.77 10.53 23.74
CA VAL A 40 22.95 11.54 22.69
C VAL A 40 21.85 12.61 22.71
N LYS A 41 20.59 12.22 22.92
CA LYS A 41 19.44 13.15 23.04
C LYS A 41 19.54 14.15 24.19
N LYS A 42 20.41 13.92 25.17
CA LYS A 42 20.64 14.88 26.27
C LYS A 42 21.42 16.12 25.83
N ILE A 43 21.93 16.13 24.59
CA ILE A 43 22.57 17.29 23.96
C ILE A 43 21.49 18.27 23.47
N LYS A 44 21.63 19.55 23.82
CA LYS A 44 20.77 20.66 23.34
C LYS A 44 21.42 21.49 22.23
N ASP A 45 22.55 21.03 21.69
CA ASP A 45 23.37 21.78 20.75
C ASP A 45 22.99 21.45 19.31
N GLU A 46 22.36 22.40 18.61
CA GLU A 46 21.84 22.24 17.23
C GLU A 46 22.93 21.95 16.18
N ILE A 47 24.21 22.09 16.54
CA ILE A 47 25.35 21.99 15.63
C ILE A 47 25.91 20.55 15.53
N THR A 48 25.62 19.67 16.49
CA THR A 48 26.24 18.33 16.54
C THR A 48 25.44 17.32 15.70
N ASN A 49 26.05 16.75 14.66
CA ASN A 49 25.45 15.63 13.94
C ASN A 49 25.46 14.37 14.82
N GLU A 50 24.32 14.09 15.45
CA GLU A 50 24.12 12.97 16.39
C GLU A 50 24.58 11.62 15.82
N LYS A 51 24.34 11.36 14.52
CA LYS A 51 24.73 10.11 13.86
C LYS A 51 26.26 9.96 13.81
N GLU A 52 26.98 11.03 13.50
CA GLU A 52 28.45 11.02 13.43
C GLU A 52 29.09 10.78 14.81
N LEU A 53 28.53 11.38 15.86
CA LEU A 53 29.00 11.16 17.22
C LEU A 53 28.83 9.69 17.64
N ILE A 54 27.69 9.09 17.32
CA ILE A 54 27.42 7.67 17.58
C ILE A 54 28.41 6.79 16.79
N ARG A 55 28.59 7.05 15.49
CA ARG A 55 29.54 6.31 14.64
C ARG A 55 30.96 6.36 15.20
N LEU A 56 31.43 7.55 15.60
CA LEU A 56 32.78 7.74 16.14
C LEU A 56 32.97 7.02 17.48
N ALA A 57 31.98 7.07 18.38
CA ALA A 57 32.04 6.37 19.65
C ALA A 57 32.04 4.84 19.47
N ILE A 58 31.18 4.31 18.59
CA ILE A 58 31.14 2.86 18.26
C ILE A 58 32.46 2.42 17.64
N ARG A 59 33.01 3.21 16.71
CA ARG A 59 34.28 2.95 16.05
C ARG A 59 35.43 2.81 17.06
N LYS A 60 35.46 3.67 18.08
CA LYS A 60 36.44 3.58 19.17
C LYS A 60 36.19 2.40 20.10
N ALA A 61 34.94 2.20 20.53
CA ALA A 61 34.57 1.13 21.48
C ALA A 61 34.84 -0.28 20.93
N LEU A 62 34.66 -0.46 19.62
CA LEU A 62 34.82 -1.75 18.94
C LEU A 62 36.11 -1.87 18.12
N GLU A 63 37.02 -0.90 18.24
CA GLU A 63 38.30 -0.85 17.51
C GLU A 63 38.15 -1.02 15.98
N LEU A 64 37.12 -0.39 15.40
CA LEU A 64 36.79 -0.52 13.98
C LEU A 64 37.74 0.32 13.10
N LYS A 65 38.08 -0.22 11.93
CA LYS A 65 38.89 0.47 10.91
C LYS A 65 38.03 1.43 10.11
N ASP A 66 38.61 2.50 9.57
CA ASP A 66 37.92 3.48 8.69
C ASP A 66 37.17 2.82 7.52
N SER A 67 37.64 1.66 7.06
CA SER A 67 37.01 0.85 6.03
C SER A 67 35.72 0.13 6.47
N ASP A 68 35.53 -0.09 7.78
CA ASP A 68 34.35 -0.76 8.34
C ASP A 68 33.13 0.17 8.34
N ILE A 69 31.97 -0.41 8.09
CA ILE A 69 30.75 0.32 7.77
C ILE A 69 29.79 0.22 8.94
N ILE A 70 29.40 1.37 9.49
CA ILE A 70 28.45 1.47 10.60
C ILE A 70 27.11 1.98 10.07
N VAL A 71 26.05 1.22 10.33
CA VAL A 71 24.70 1.45 9.85
C VAL A 71 23.76 1.56 11.05
N ILE A 72 23.17 2.72 11.25
CA ILE A 72 22.28 2.96 12.39
C ILE A 72 20.83 2.79 11.93
N LYS A 73 20.18 1.69 12.34
CA LYS A 73 18.76 1.45 12.07
C LYS A 73 17.89 1.88 13.26
N GLN A 74 16.57 1.80 13.04
CA GLN A 74 15.59 2.13 14.06
C GLN A 74 15.64 1.15 15.25
N ASP A 75 15.92 -0.11 14.98
CA ASP A 75 15.81 -1.24 15.90
C ASP A 75 17.16 -1.86 16.28
N HIS A 76 18.26 -1.56 15.59
CA HIS A 76 19.60 -2.03 15.94
C HIS A 76 20.67 -1.15 15.29
N ILE A 77 21.95 -1.35 15.68
CA ILE A 77 23.09 -0.82 14.92
C ILE A 77 23.81 -2.00 14.28
N PHE A 78 23.94 -1.95 12.97
CA PHE A 78 24.53 -2.99 12.15
C PHE A 78 25.90 -2.53 11.67
N ILE A 79 26.91 -3.39 11.81
CA ILE A 79 28.30 -3.05 11.49
C ILE A 79 28.87 -4.14 10.61
N LYS A 80 29.45 -3.75 9.48
CA LYS A 80 30.14 -4.64 8.56
C LYS A 80 31.64 -4.41 8.65
N ILE A 81 32.35 -5.44 9.09
CA ILE A 81 33.81 -5.50 9.02
C ILE A 81 34.20 -5.73 7.56
N PHE A 82 34.83 -4.72 6.97
CA PHE A 82 35.24 -4.72 5.58
C PHE A 82 36.73 -5.03 5.48
N ASN A 83 37.06 -6.10 4.76
CA ASN A 83 38.43 -6.54 4.59
C ASN A 83 38.90 -6.25 3.16
N GLU A 84 39.56 -5.11 2.98
CA GLU A 84 40.12 -4.70 1.69
C GLU A 84 41.07 -5.74 1.08
N ALA A 85 41.76 -6.55 1.89
CA ALA A 85 42.68 -7.57 1.39
C ALA A 85 41.97 -8.76 0.71
N LYS A 86 40.68 -8.97 0.98
CA LYS A 86 39.86 -9.99 0.30
C LYS A 86 39.33 -9.52 -1.07
N ARG A 87 39.41 -8.22 -1.36
CA ARG A 87 38.95 -7.63 -2.63
C ARG A 87 39.90 -8.00 -3.76
N TYR A 88 39.38 -8.54 -4.87
CA TYR A 88 40.20 -8.67 -6.07
C TYR A 88 40.33 -7.31 -6.77
N LYS A 89 41.52 -6.98 -7.26
CA LYS A 89 41.74 -5.73 -7.99
C LYS A 89 41.00 -5.78 -9.33
N VAL A 90 40.05 -4.88 -9.51
CA VAL A 90 39.37 -4.69 -10.80
C VAL A 90 40.31 -3.89 -11.71
N SER A 91 40.61 -4.43 -12.89
CA SER A 91 41.42 -3.72 -13.88
C SER A 91 40.63 -2.55 -14.47
N SER A 92 41.31 -1.52 -14.99
CA SER A 92 40.65 -0.40 -15.66
C SER A 92 39.82 -0.84 -16.88
N SER A 93 40.21 -1.94 -17.53
CA SER A 93 39.44 -2.55 -18.62
C SER A 93 38.16 -3.25 -18.14
N ASP A 94 38.13 -3.72 -16.89
CA ASP A 94 37.00 -4.47 -16.34
C ASP A 94 35.99 -3.60 -15.57
N ALA A 95 36.34 -2.35 -15.26
CA ALA A 95 35.56 -1.45 -14.41
C ALA A 95 34.09 -1.27 -14.86
N ASN A 96 33.81 -1.40 -16.16
CA ASN A 96 32.47 -1.28 -16.75
C ASN A 96 31.96 -2.61 -17.34
N THR A 97 32.51 -3.73 -16.90
CA THR A 97 32.16 -5.06 -17.39
C THR A 97 31.47 -5.88 -16.31
N ILE A 98 30.89 -7.01 -16.71
CA ILE A 98 30.35 -8.02 -15.80
C ILE A 98 31.42 -8.42 -14.76
N ALA A 99 32.70 -8.47 -15.12
CA ALA A 99 33.79 -8.84 -14.20
C ALA A 99 34.07 -7.76 -13.13
N GLY A 100 33.73 -6.49 -13.37
CA GLY A 100 33.92 -5.38 -12.41
C GLY A 100 32.66 -4.96 -11.65
N ARG A 101 31.51 -5.61 -11.91
CA ARG A 101 30.18 -5.16 -11.44
C ARG A 101 30.00 -5.06 -9.92
N PHE A 102 30.77 -5.84 -9.15
CA PHE A 102 30.77 -5.81 -7.68
C PHE A 102 32.02 -5.17 -7.11
N ASN A 103 32.76 -4.46 -7.96
CA ASN A 103 33.94 -3.72 -7.58
C ASN A 103 35.00 -4.56 -6.84
N GLY A 104 35.13 -5.85 -7.16
CA GLY A 104 36.13 -6.70 -6.51
C GLY A 104 35.62 -7.48 -5.29
N ILE A 105 34.36 -7.29 -4.87
CA ILE A 105 33.77 -7.91 -3.68
C ILE A 105 33.07 -9.22 -4.06
N ASP A 106 33.16 -10.21 -3.18
CA ASP A 106 32.51 -11.50 -3.35
C ASP A 106 30.98 -11.39 -3.30
N GLU A 107 30.28 -12.10 -4.18
CA GLU A 107 28.82 -12.03 -4.28
C GLU A 107 28.12 -12.59 -3.04
N VAL A 108 28.70 -13.62 -2.38
CA VAL A 108 28.15 -14.20 -1.15
C VAL A 108 28.24 -13.21 -0.01
N GLU A 109 29.35 -12.46 0.08
CA GLU A 109 29.52 -11.40 1.09
C GLU A 109 28.49 -10.28 0.92
N LEU A 110 28.15 -9.91 -0.32
CA LEU A 110 27.13 -8.90 -0.62
C LEU A 110 25.71 -9.42 -0.35
N ASP A 111 25.45 -10.70 -0.62
CA ASP A 111 24.17 -11.34 -0.29
C ASP A 111 23.92 -11.42 1.22
N GLU A 112 24.91 -11.86 1.99
CA GLU A 112 24.82 -11.88 3.45
C GLU A 112 24.55 -10.47 4.02
N PHE A 113 25.27 -9.47 3.53
CA PHE A 113 25.04 -8.08 3.93
C PHE A 113 23.64 -7.60 3.54
N TYR A 114 23.18 -7.92 2.32
CA TYR A 114 21.84 -7.54 1.85
C TYR A 114 20.74 -8.12 2.73
N ASN A 115 20.79 -9.41 3.04
CA ASN A 115 19.75 -10.10 3.80
C ASN A 115 19.65 -9.63 5.26
N GLU A 116 20.75 -9.13 5.83
CA GLU A 116 20.76 -8.52 7.17
C GLU A 116 20.39 -7.03 7.11
N TYR A 117 20.74 -6.32 6.02
CA TYR A 117 20.45 -4.89 5.89
C TYR A 117 19.01 -4.60 5.44
N PHE A 118 18.44 -5.34 4.49
CA PHE A 118 17.10 -5.07 3.99
C PHE A 118 16.07 -6.07 4.54
N THR A 119 15.02 -5.56 5.18
CA THR A 119 13.77 -6.31 5.22
C THR A 119 13.08 -6.28 3.85
N LYS A 120 12.14 -7.22 3.62
CA LYS A 120 11.38 -7.29 2.36
C LYS A 120 10.54 -6.03 2.12
N GLU A 121 10.03 -5.43 3.18
CA GLU A 121 9.24 -4.20 3.12
C GLU A 121 10.12 -2.98 2.85
N GLU A 122 11.26 -2.87 3.54
CA GLU A 122 12.24 -1.78 3.33
C GLU A 122 12.80 -1.80 1.92
N SER A 123 13.19 -2.97 1.40
CA SER A 123 13.71 -3.09 0.04
C SER A 123 12.70 -2.56 -0.97
N LYS A 124 11.43 -2.98 -0.85
CA LYS A 124 10.36 -2.50 -1.74
C LYS A 124 10.18 -0.98 -1.67
N ILE A 125 10.21 -0.38 -0.47
CA ILE A 125 10.10 1.08 -0.32
C ILE A 125 11.30 1.78 -0.96
N PHE A 126 12.51 1.27 -0.71
CA PHE A 126 13.76 1.77 -1.27
C PHE A 126 13.72 1.77 -2.80
N PHE A 127 13.39 0.65 -3.45
CA PHE A 127 13.36 0.59 -4.93
C PHE A 127 12.27 1.43 -5.56
N ASN A 128 11.10 1.53 -4.93
CA ASN A 128 10.06 2.44 -5.41
C ASN A 128 10.55 3.89 -5.40
N SER A 129 11.34 4.29 -4.38
CA SER A 129 11.98 5.60 -4.30
C SER A 129 12.98 5.80 -5.45
N ILE A 130 13.86 4.83 -5.68
CA ILE A 130 14.86 4.86 -6.76
C ILE A 130 14.22 4.99 -8.14
N VAL A 131 13.23 4.14 -8.44
CA VAL A 131 12.53 4.19 -9.73
C VAL A 131 11.85 5.53 -9.92
N LYS A 132 11.18 6.04 -8.88
CA LYS A 132 10.50 7.34 -8.94
C LYS A 132 11.49 8.47 -9.23
N GLN A 133 12.63 8.50 -8.54
CA GLN A 133 13.67 9.51 -8.75
C GLN A 133 14.25 9.42 -10.16
N PHE A 134 14.61 8.22 -10.60
CA PHE A 134 15.12 7.99 -11.96
C PHE A 134 14.15 8.52 -13.01
N VAL A 135 12.88 8.16 -12.87
CA VAL A 135 11.81 8.57 -13.77
C VAL A 135 11.63 10.09 -13.80
N GLU A 136 11.57 10.73 -12.63
CA GLU A 136 11.39 12.17 -12.52
C GLU A 136 12.53 12.91 -13.22
N ILE A 137 13.77 12.58 -12.85
CA ILE A 137 14.96 13.23 -13.38
C ILE A 137 15.08 12.95 -14.89
N SER A 138 15.10 11.68 -15.29
CA SER A 138 15.42 11.29 -16.67
C SER A 138 14.28 11.55 -17.66
N PHE A 139 13.03 11.32 -17.29
CA PHE A 139 11.89 11.37 -18.23
C PHE A 139 10.98 12.58 -18.07
N ILE A 140 10.94 13.22 -16.90
CA ILE A 140 10.10 14.41 -16.69
C ILE A 140 10.93 15.68 -16.83
N GLU A 141 12.03 15.78 -16.09
CA GLU A 141 12.87 16.98 -16.03
C GLU A 141 13.81 17.09 -17.24
N GLU A 142 14.70 16.10 -17.43
CA GLU A 142 15.74 16.14 -18.47
C GLU A 142 15.25 15.72 -19.84
N LYS A 143 14.26 14.81 -19.89
CA LYS A 143 13.71 14.24 -21.13
C LYS A 143 14.79 13.65 -22.04
N ILE A 144 15.59 12.73 -21.49
CA ILE A 144 16.70 12.09 -22.19
C ILE A 144 16.23 11.30 -23.43
N ASP A 145 16.94 11.43 -24.55
CA ASP A 145 16.62 10.64 -25.74
C ASP A 145 17.03 9.17 -25.61
N ASN A 146 16.62 8.33 -26.57
CA ASN A 146 16.96 6.90 -26.56
C ASN A 146 18.47 6.64 -26.63
N ASN A 147 19.26 7.54 -27.21
CA ASN A 147 20.70 7.35 -27.33
C ASN A 147 21.42 7.57 -25.99
N ILE A 148 21.03 8.61 -25.25
CA ILE A 148 21.48 8.87 -23.88
C ILE A 148 21.02 7.73 -22.97
N TYR A 149 19.74 7.35 -23.07
CA TYR A 149 19.15 6.27 -22.29
C TYR A 149 19.93 4.94 -22.44
N GLU A 150 20.07 4.43 -23.67
CA GLU A 150 20.74 3.15 -23.91
C GLU A 150 22.21 3.12 -23.44
N LYS A 151 22.86 4.29 -23.43
CA LYS A 151 24.25 4.42 -23.00
C LYS A 151 24.38 4.43 -21.48
N ASN A 152 23.48 5.13 -20.78
CA ASN A 152 23.70 5.52 -19.38
C ASN A 152 22.69 4.93 -18.38
N VAL A 153 21.57 4.34 -18.82
CA VAL A 153 20.47 3.93 -17.92
C VAL A 153 20.92 3.11 -16.70
N PHE A 154 21.79 2.12 -16.90
CA PHE A 154 22.29 1.28 -15.80
C PHE A 154 23.17 2.08 -14.82
N GLY A 155 23.99 3.01 -15.36
CA GLY A 155 24.81 3.90 -14.56
C GLY A 155 23.95 4.85 -13.72
N TYR A 156 22.97 5.50 -14.33
CA TYR A 156 22.05 6.41 -13.63
C TYR A 156 21.30 5.72 -12.49
N ILE A 157 20.78 4.51 -12.71
CA ILE A 157 20.08 3.76 -11.65
C ILE A 157 21.05 3.37 -10.53
N GLN A 158 22.27 2.91 -10.87
CA GLN A 158 23.27 2.54 -9.87
C GLN A 158 23.76 3.75 -9.06
N GLU A 159 23.93 4.90 -9.70
CA GLU A 159 24.28 6.17 -9.05
C GLU A 159 23.20 6.58 -8.06
N LEU A 160 21.93 6.55 -8.44
CA LEU A 160 20.81 6.84 -7.53
C LEU A 160 20.77 5.88 -6.33
N ILE A 161 21.02 4.59 -6.56
CA ILE A 161 21.12 3.61 -5.47
C ILE A 161 22.27 4.00 -4.54
N MET A 162 23.45 4.27 -5.10
CA MET A 162 24.62 4.68 -4.32
C MET A 162 24.35 5.94 -3.50
N GLU A 163 23.74 6.97 -4.08
CA GLU A 163 23.39 8.21 -3.39
C GLU A 163 22.46 7.97 -2.20
N GLN A 164 21.42 7.13 -2.36
CA GLN A 164 20.54 6.80 -1.23
C GLN A 164 21.25 6.00 -0.15
N LEU A 165 22.13 5.07 -0.54
CA LEU A 165 22.91 4.28 0.40
C LEU A 165 23.93 5.15 1.17
N VAL A 166 24.57 6.14 0.53
CA VAL A 166 25.49 7.09 1.17
C VAL A 166 24.81 7.87 2.30
N ASN A 167 23.52 8.22 2.15
CA ASN A 167 22.79 8.93 3.19
C ASN A 167 22.52 8.10 4.46
N GLU A 168 22.52 6.77 4.32
CA GLU A 168 22.23 5.83 5.43
C GLU A 168 23.50 5.23 6.04
N PHE A 169 24.55 5.05 5.24
CA PHE A 169 25.78 4.38 5.65
C PHE A 169 26.90 5.34 6.04
N ASP A 170 27.88 4.79 6.75
CA ASP A 170 29.21 5.38 6.79
C ASP A 170 29.86 5.31 5.39
N TYR A 171 30.58 6.36 4.99
CA TYR A 171 31.06 6.47 3.61
C TYR A 171 32.26 5.55 3.36
N CYS A 172 32.00 4.42 2.69
CA CYS A 172 33.02 3.56 2.12
C CYS A 172 32.77 3.42 0.61
N GLU A 173 33.33 4.33 -0.20
CA GLU A 173 33.08 4.41 -1.65
C GLU A 173 33.19 3.06 -2.35
N GLU A 174 34.23 2.29 -2.02
CA GLU A 174 34.54 1.04 -2.69
C GLU A 174 33.52 -0.06 -2.38
N PHE A 175 33.07 -0.16 -1.12
CA PHE A 175 31.99 -1.05 -0.76
C PHE A 175 30.67 -0.60 -1.37
N LEU A 176 30.33 0.68 -1.24
CA LEU A 176 29.06 1.23 -1.72
C LEU A 176 28.89 1.07 -3.22
N LYS A 177 29.96 1.21 -4.00
CA LYS A 177 29.96 0.97 -5.44
C LYS A 177 29.70 -0.51 -5.79
N GLY A 178 30.31 -1.44 -5.05
CA GLY A 178 30.09 -2.86 -5.25
C GLY A 178 28.69 -3.31 -4.81
N PHE A 179 28.25 -2.81 -3.66
CA PHE A 179 26.95 -3.12 -3.08
C PHE A 179 25.80 -2.50 -3.89
N SER A 180 25.91 -1.26 -4.38
CA SER A 180 24.91 -0.66 -5.27
C SER A 180 24.72 -1.48 -6.56
N GLY A 181 25.81 -2.00 -7.12
CA GLY A 181 25.78 -2.92 -8.27
C GLY A 181 25.08 -4.25 -7.95
N TYR A 182 25.32 -4.82 -6.77
CA TYR A 182 24.63 -6.02 -6.29
C TYR A 182 23.14 -5.79 -6.09
N VAL A 183 22.79 -4.76 -5.33
CA VAL A 183 21.42 -4.31 -5.04
C VAL A 183 20.64 -4.08 -6.34
N PHE A 184 21.24 -3.41 -7.33
CA PHE A 184 20.62 -3.24 -8.63
C PHE A 184 20.40 -4.57 -9.36
N ARG A 185 21.39 -5.47 -9.35
CA ARG A 185 21.32 -6.76 -10.06
C ARG A 185 20.15 -7.62 -9.57
N ILE A 186 20.00 -7.77 -8.26
CA ILE A 186 18.96 -8.66 -7.71
C ILE A 186 17.54 -8.07 -7.89
N HIS A 187 17.42 -6.74 -8.00
CA HIS A 187 16.16 -6.04 -8.28
C HIS A 187 16.01 -5.59 -9.73
N PHE A 188 16.86 -6.08 -10.62
CA PHE A 188 16.95 -5.59 -12.00
C PHE A 188 15.59 -5.61 -12.72
N ASN A 189 14.90 -6.76 -12.67
CA ASN A 189 13.59 -6.90 -13.30
C ASN A 189 12.53 -6.00 -12.65
N GLU A 190 12.55 -5.85 -11.32
CA GLU A 190 11.58 -5.01 -10.59
C GLU A 190 11.70 -3.53 -10.99
N VAL A 191 12.93 -3.04 -11.13
CA VAL A 191 13.23 -1.68 -11.57
C VAL A 191 12.67 -1.43 -12.97
N PHE A 192 13.01 -2.29 -13.94
CA PHE A 192 12.55 -2.10 -15.32
C PHE A 192 11.05 -2.34 -15.49
N GLU A 193 10.45 -3.25 -14.72
CA GLU A 193 8.99 -3.42 -14.69
C GLU A 193 8.29 -2.16 -14.21
N SER A 194 8.86 -1.48 -13.22
CA SER A 194 8.29 -0.26 -12.65
C SER A 194 8.49 0.94 -13.59
N ILE A 195 9.66 1.05 -14.25
CA ILE A 195 9.88 2.04 -15.32
C ILE A 195 8.89 1.81 -16.46
N ALA A 196 8.70 0.56 -16.90
CA ALA A 196 7.73 0.22 -17.94
C ALA A 196 6.29 0.57 -17.52
N GLU A 197 5.88 0.28 -16.28
CA GLU A 197 4.56 0.67 -15.78
C GLU A 197 4.38 2.20 -15.76
N PHE A 198 5.42 2.95 -15.36
CA PHE A 198 5.42 4.41 -15.45
C PHE A 198 5.23 4.89 -16.90
N MET A 199 6.02 4.40 -17.85
CA MET A 199 5.91 4.80 -19.25
C MET A 199 4.51 4.51 -19.80
N LEU A 200 3.91 3.37 -19.42
CA LEU A 200 2.54 3.02 -19.81
C LEU A 200 1.50 3.97 -19.20
N ASN A 201 1.71 4.43 -17.96
CA ASN A 201 0.86 5.44 -17.34
C ASN A 201 0.99 6.79 -18.05
N GLU A 202 2.21 7.22 -18.41
CA GLU A 202 2.43 8.49 -19.13
C GLU A 202 1.79 8.50 -20.52
N ILE A 203 1.93 7.42 -21.29
CA ILE A 203 1.24 7.34 -22.59
C ILE A 203 -0.28 7.25 -22.43
N SER A 204 -0.79 6.67 -21.33
CA SER A 204 -2.23 6.66 -21.03
C SER A 204 -2.78 8.09 -20.87
N MET A 205 -1.94 9.01 -20.38
CA MET A 205 -2.20 10.44 -20.25
C MET A 205 -1.85 11.23 -21.53
N SER A 206 -1.44 10.55 -22.60
CA SER A 206 -1.06 11.16 -23.87
C SER A 206 0.14 12.11 -23.77
N ASN A 207 1.10 11.80 -22.89
CA ASN A 207 2.37 12.52 -22.81
C ASN A 207 3.13 12.39 -24.14
N GLU A 208 3.26 13.50 -24.88
CA GLU A 208 3.86 13.54 -26.22
C GLU A 208 5.32 13.08 -26.24
N TYR A 209 6.09 13.47 -25.23
CA TYR A 209 7.49 13.08 -25.11
C TYR A 209 7.62 11.55 -24.96
N MET A 210 6.83 10.95 -24.07
CA MET A 210 6.88 9.50 -23.86
C MET A 210 6.42 8.72 -25.10
N VAL A 211 5.41 9.25 -25.81
CA VAL A 211 4.97 8.68 -27.09
C VAL A 211 6.10 8.70 -28.11
N GLU A 212 6.84 9.81 -28.23
CA GLU A 212 7.96 9.93 -29.16
C GLU A 212 9.13 9.01 -28.76
N PHE A 213 9.48 8.98 -27.47
CA PHE A 213 10.51 8.09 -26.93
C PHE A 213 10.23 6.61 -27.26
N LEU A 214 8.97 6.19 -27.20
CA LEU A 214 8.58 4.80 -27.52
C LEU A 214 8.50 4.52 -29.03
N LYS A 215 8.29 5.53 -29.88
CA LYS A 215 8.32 5.34 -31.35
C LYS A 215 9.69 4.88 -31.82
N TYR A 216 10.75 5.22 -31.10
CA TYR A 216 12.10 4.71 -31.37
C TYR A 216 12.12 3.19 -31.52
N TYR A 217 11.47 2.46 -30.61
CA TYR A 217 11.42 0.99 -30.66
C TYR A 217 10.50 0.42 -31.75
N SER A 218 9.81 1.30 -32.50
CA SER A 218 9.11 0.93 -33.73
C SER A 218 10.00 1.09 -34.98
N LEU A 219 11.17 1.73 -34.86
CA LEU A 219 12.13 1.90 -35.95
C LEU A 219 12.95 0.62 -36.09
N ASN A 220 12.64 -0.24 -37.06
CA ASN A 220 13.39 -1.50 -37.23
C ASN A 220 14.91 -1.27 -37.33
N VAL A 221 15.34 -0.21 -38.04
CA VAL A 221 16.76 0.14 -38.20
C VAL A 221 16.93 1.66 -38.07
N VAL A 222 18.01 2.09 -37.41
CA VAL A 222 18.44 3.49 -37.34
C VAL A 222 19.85 3.66 -37.91
N ILE A 223 20.13 4.83 -38.49
CA ILE A 223 21.45 5.16 -39.03
C ILE A 223 22.08 6.22 -38.13
N ILE A 224 23.25 5.90 -37.55
CA ILE A 224 23.99 6.81 -36.66
C ILE A 224 25.41 6.88 -37.20
N ASN A 225 25.89 8.09 -37.52
CA ASN A 225 27.23 8.32 -38.06
C ASN A 225 27.58 7.46 -39.29
N GLY A 226 26.59 7.18 -40.15
CA GLY A 226 26.76 6.37 -41.36
C GLY A 226 26.71 4.86 -41.14
N GLU A 227 26.59 4.39 -39.89
CA GLU A 227 26.47 2.98 -39.54
C GLU A 227 25.01 2.61 -39.25
N LYS A 228 24.61 1.38 -39.65
CA LYS A 228 23.26 0.86 -39.43
C LYS A 228 23.19 0.09 -38.13
N TYR A 229 22.12 0.32 -37.38
CA TYR A 229 21.86 -0.36 -36.11
C TYR A 229 20.43 -0.92 -36.09
N GLN A 230 20.30 -2.19 -35.71
CA GLN A 230 19.04 -2.84 -35.36
C GLN A 230 18.57 -2.31 -34.01
N VAL A 231 17.37 -1.72 -33.95
CA VAL A 231 16.78 -1.28 -32.70
C VAL A 231 16.05 -2.44 -32.02
N PRO A 232 16.06 -2.53 -30.67
CA PRO A 232 15.21 -3.48 -29.96
C PRO A 232 13.74 -3.34 -30.33
N SER A 233 13.06 -4.44 -30.64
CA SER A 233 11.64 -4.43 -30.95
C SER A 233 10.78 -4.55 -29.68
N LEU A 234 9.63 -3.89 -29.69
CA LEU A 234 8.56 -4.12 -28.70
C LEU A 234 7.83 -5.42 -29.05
N GLU A 235 8.50 -6.54 -28.83
CA GLU A 235 8.06 -7.86 -29.28
C GLU A 235 7.97 -8.84 -28.11
N THR A 236 6.91 -9.63 -28.15
CA THR A 236 6.66 -10.75 -27.23
C THR A 236 7.48 -11.98 -27.62
N ASP A 237 7.54 -12.97 -26.73
CA ASP A 237 8.30 -14.19 -27.03
C ASP A 237 7.65 -15.07 -28.12
N ASP A 238 6.36 -14.87 -28.40
CA ASP A 238 5.62 -15.49 -29.50
C ASP A 238 5.69 -14.69 -30.82
N GLY A 239 6.45 -13.59 -30.85
CA GLY A 239 6.70 -12.79 -32.07
C GLY A 239 5.63 -11.74 -32.37
N LEU A 240 4.66 -11.53 -31.48
CA LEU A 240 3.71 -10.41 -31.59
C LEU A 240 4.45 -9.10 -31.33
N LYS A 241 4.42 -8.20 -32.32
CA LYS A 241 4.97 -6.84 -32.24
C LYS A 241 3.91 -5.83 -31.82
N TRP A 242 4.22 -5.06 -30.80
CA TRP A 242 3.42 -3.93 -30.34
C TRP A 242 3.85 -2.65 -31.04
N ASN A 243 2.87 -1.94 -31.60
CA ASN A 243 3.07 -0.57 -32.06
C ASN A 243 2.56 0.42 -30.98
N VAL A 244 3.13 1.63 -30.98
CA VAL A 244 2.82 2.66 -29.96
C VAL A 244 1.34 3.04 -29.93
N ILE A 245 0.64 3.05 -31.07
CA ILE A 245 -0.78 3.41 -31.14
C ILE A 245 -1.64 2.37 -30.40
N SER A 246 -1.38 1.09 -30.64
CA SER A 246 -2.06 -0.01 -29.95
C SER A 246 -1.73 0.00 -28.45
N MET A 247 -0.48 0.28 -28.08
CA MET A 247 -0.07 0.43 -26.67
C MET A 247 -0.84 1.56 -25.98
N LEU A 248 -0.91 2.73 -26.62
CA LEU A 248 -1.64 3.89 -26.10
C LEU A 248 -3.11 3.56 -25.86
N SER A 249 -3.77 2.90 -26.82
CA SER A 249 -5.17 2.50 -26.68
C SER A 249 -5.39 1.57 -25.48
N ILE A 250 -4.58 0.53 -25.36
CA ILE A 250 -4.69 -0.47 -24.29
C ILE A 250 -4.33 0.14 -22.93
N ALA A 251 -3.24 0.90 -22.85
CA ALA A 251 -2.82 1.57 -21.63
C ALA A 251 -3.88 2.58 -21.15
N LYS A 252 -4.47 3.36 -22.06
CA LYS A 252 -5.54 4.32 -21.72
C LYS A 252 -6.78 3.64 -21.17
N VAL A 253 -7.24 2.55 -21.79
CA VAL A 253 -8.39 1.79 -21.27
C VAL A 253 -8.04 1.18 -19.91
N PHE A 254 -6.91 0.50 -19.81
CA PHE A 254 -6.50 -0.19 -18.58
C PHE A 254 -6.31 0.77 -17.40
N THR A 255 -5.54 1.84 -17.56
CA THR A 255 -5.24 2.81 -16.48
C THR A 255 -6.48 3.59 -16.06
N ARG A 256 -7.33 3.99 -17.01
CA ARG A 256 -8.60 4.67 -16.69
C ARG A 256 -9.55 3.74 -15.94
N THR A 257 -9.75 2.52 -16.42
CA THR A 257 -10.62 1.53 -15.77
C THR A 257 -10.10 1.17 -14.37
N ARG A 258 -8.78 0.97 -14.20
CA ARG A 258 -8.16 0.71 -12.89
C ARG A 258 -8.41 1.85 -11.91
N THR A 259 -8.26 3.10 -12.37
CA THR A 259 -8.54 4.29 -11.55
C THR A 259 -10.03 4.37 -11.17
N SER A 260 -10.94 4.09 -12.09
CA SER A 260 -12.39 4.03 -11.83
C SER A 260 -12.75 2.94 -10.81
N VAL A 261 -12.18 1.74 -10.92
CA VAL A 261 -12.36 0.65 -9.95
C VAL A 261 -11.95 1.10 -8.55
N ASN A 262 -10.73 1.65 -8.41
CA ASN A 262 -10.22 2.11 -7.12
C ASN A 262 -11.11 3.22 -6.50
N LYS A 263 -11.64 4.12 -7.34
CA LYS A 263 -12.56 5.17 -6.90
C LYS A 263 -13.89 4.59 -6.42
N LEU A 264 -14.51 3.71 -7.21
CA LEU A 264 -15.77 3.06 -6.87
C LEU A 264 -15.67 2.24 -5.58
N GLN A 265 -14.57 1.50 -5.38
CA GLN A 265 -14.35 0.75 -4.13
C GLN A 265 -14.34 1.66 -2.90
N LYS A 266 -13.68 2.82 -2.99
CA LYS A 266 -13.67 3.81 -1.91
C LYS A 266 -15.05 4.42 -1.67
N GLU A 267 -15.78 4.74 -2.73
CA GLU A 267 -17.14 5.31 -2.64
C GLU A 267 -18.13 4.30 -2.04
N ILE A 268 -18.08 3.03 -2.46
CA ILE A 268 -18.88 1.94 -1.90
C ILE A 268 -18.63 1.81 -0.40
N TYR A 269 -17.37 1.82 0.04
CA TYR A 269 -17.03 1.77 1.46
C TYR A 269 -17.65 2.93 2.26
N VAL A 270 -17.61 4.15 1.70
CA VAL A 270 -18.23 5.33 2.34
C VAL A 270 -19.75 5.21 2.43
N VAL A 271 -20.40 4.68 1.39
CA VAL A 271 -21.86 4.45 1.40
C VAL A 271 -22.24 3.34 2.39
N ASP A 272 -21.46 2.26 2.43
CA ASP A 272 -21.65 1.15 3.36
C ASP A 272 -21.56 1.62 4.82
N GLU A 273 -20.55 2.42 5.17
CA GLU A 273 -20.47 3.04 6.51
C GLU A 273 -21.69 3.91 6.84
N GLN A 274 -22.23 4.65 5.85
CA GLN A 274 -23.43 5.46 6.06
C GLN A 274 -24.68 4.61 6.26
N ILE A 275 -24.78 3.48 5.57
CA ILE A 275 -25.85 2.51 5.74
C ILE A 275 -25.77 1.89 7.14
N LEU A 276 -24.59 1.42 7.56
CA LEU A 276 -24.38 0.81 8.89
C LEU A 276 -24.75 1.76 10.03
N LYS A 277 -24.49 3.06 9.91
CA LYS A 277 -24.90 4.08 10.90
C LYS A 277 -26.41 4.20 11.07
N LEU A 278 -27.21 3.69 10.15
CA LEU A 278 -28.67 3.71 10.23
C LEU A 278 -29.25 2.44 10.87
N PHE A 279 -28.44 1.41 11.12
CA PHE A 279 -28.91 0.17 11.75
C PHE A 279 -29.25 0.40 13.22
N ILE A 280 -30.27 -0.31 13.69
CA ILE A 280 -30.73 -0.27 15.09
C ILE A 280 -30.83 -1.70 15.58
N ASN A 281 -30.03 -2.06 16.58
CA ASN A 281 -29.97 -3.44 17.10
C ASN A 281 -29.80 -4.47 15.99
N GLU A 282 -28.85 -4.24 15.08
CA GLU A 282 -28.52 -5.12 13.95
C GLU A 282 -29.62 -5.24 12.87
N LEU A 283 -30.70 -4.44 12.95
CA LEU A 283 -31.76 -4.39 11.96
C LEU A 283 -31.67 -3.11 11.13
N SER A 284 -31.96 -3.23 9.83
CA SER A 284 -32.16 -2.06 8.98
C SER A 284 -33.36 -1.24 9.47
N PRO A 285 -33.43 0.08 9.17
CA PRO A 285 -34.60 0.90 9.49
C PRO A 285 -35.92 0.31 8.97
N VAL A 286 -35.89 -0.37 7.82
CA VAL A 286 -37.05 -1.02 7.21
C VAL A 286 -37.49 -2.23 8.02
N GLU A 287 -36.55 -3.14 8.35
CA GLU A 287 -36.83 -4.33 9.15
C GLU A 287 -37.30 -3.98 10.56
N TYR A 288 -36.62 -3.01 11.18
CA TYR A 288 -36.98 -2.51 12.50
C TYR A 288 -38.42 -1.99 12.50
N ASN A 289 -38.81 -1.10 11.57
CA ASN A 289 -40.20 -0.63 11.51
C ASN A 289 -41.20 -1.73 11.18
N ASN A 290 -40.84 -2.68 10.30
CA ASN A 290 -41.72 -3.79 9.95
C ASN A 290 -42.07 -4.67 11.16
N LEU A 291 -41.16 -4.83 12.13
CA LEU A 291 -41.45 -5.53 13.39
C LEU A 291 -42.53 -4.81 14.21
N TYR A 292 -42.37 -3.50 14.41
CA TYR A 292 -43.35 -2.69 15.15
C TYR A 292 -44.71 -2.62 14.46
N ILE A 293 -44.74 -2.53 13.13
CA ILE A 293 -45.98 -2.55 12.35
C ILE A 293 -46.73 -3.88 12.58
N LYS A 294 -46.02 -5.02 12.49
CA LYS A 294 -46.62 -6.34 12.74
C LYS A 294 -47.15 -6.48 14.16
N GLU A 295 -46.42 -6.01 15.15
CA GLU A 295 -46.85 -6.08 16.56
C GLU A 295 -48.03 -5.14 16.85
N LYS A 296 -48.00 -3.93 16.31
CA LYS A 296 -49.11 -2.96 16.39
C LYS A 296 -50.38 -3.52 15.75
N GLN A 297 -50.25 -4.24 14.63
CA GLN A 297 -51.39 -4.91 13.99
C GLN A 297 -52.01 -5.97 14.91
N LYS A 298 -51.19 -6.81 15.57
CA LYS A 298 -51.67 -7.80 16.54
C LYS A 298 -52.41 -7.16 17.72
N LEU A 299 -51.87 -6.08 18.28
CA LEU A 299 -52.53 -5.34 19.36
C LEU A 299 -53.81 -4.64 18.89
N ALA A 300 -53.86 -4.16 17.65
CA ALA A 300 -55.07 -3.57 17.09
C ALA A 300 -56.19 -4.62 16.92
N ASP A 301 -55.84 -5.84 16.49
CA ASP A 301 -56.79 -6.96 16.41
C ASP A 301 -57.26 -7.38 17.80
N GLN A 302 -56.35 -7.43 18.79
CA GLN A 302 -56.69 -7.68 20.20
C GLN A 302 -57.65 -6.62 20.74
N LEU A 303 -57.35 -5.34 20.52
CA LEU A 303 -58.18 -4.21 20.94
C LEU A 303 -59.60 -4.29 20.35
N ARG A 304 -59.71 -4.68 19.08
CA ARG A 304 -61.01 -4.89 18.40
C ARG A 304 -61.79 -6.03 19.06
N ASN A 305 -61.13 -7.12 19.42
CA ASN A 305 -61.76 -8.25 20.11
C ASN A 305 -62.22 -7.88 21.52
N GLU A 306 -61.37 -7.21 22.31
CA GLU A 306 -61.72 -6.71 23.64
C GLU A 306 -62.89 -5.73 23.59
N GLY A 307 -62.93 -4.84 22.59
CA GLY A 307 -64.05 -3.94 22.35
C GLY A 307 -65.37 -4.68 22.12
N ARG A 308 -65.34 -5.76 21.31
CA ARG A 308 -66.53 -6.61 21.07
C ARG A 308 -66.98 -7.33 22.33
N ILE A 309 -66.04 -7.81 23.16
CA ILE A 309 -66.36 -8.44 24.45
C ILE A 309 -67.04 -7.43 25.38
N LEU A 310 -66.51 -6.22 25.45
CA LEU A 310 -67.08 -5.15 26.28
C LEU A 310 -68.51 -4.79 25.86
N GLU A 311 -68.77 -4.63 24.55
CA GLU A 311 -70.13 -4.40 24.03
C GLU A 311 -71.10 -5.52 24.44
N ASN A 312 -70.70 -6.78 24.24
CA ASN A 312 -71.53 -7.93 24.62
C ASN A 312 -71.82 -7.97 26.13
N LEU A 313 -70.84 -7.63 26.98
CA LEU A 313 -71.00 -7.57 28.43
C LEU A 313 -71.95 -6.43 28.85
N LEU A 314 -71.82 -5.25 28.25
CA LEU A 314 -72.71 -4.11 28.51
C LEU A 314 -74.16 -4.44 28.16
N ASP A 315 -74.39 -5.02 26.97
CA ASP A 315 -75.71 -5.46 26.52
C ASP A 315 -76.33 -6.52 27.44
N SER A 316 -75.49 -7.43 27.94
CA SER A 316 -75.93 -8.51 28.83
C SER A 316 -76.29 -8.01 30.22
N VAL A 317 -75.53 -7.06 30.78
CA VAL A 317 -75.79 -6.47 32.11
C VAL A 317 -77.17 -5.82 32.19
N HIS A 318 -77.62 -5.18 31.11
CA HIS A 318 -78.94 -4.57 31.05
C HIS A 318 -80.10 -5.58 31.07
N ARG A 319 -79.85 -6.85 30.72
CA ARG A 319 -80.86 -7.91 30.64
C ARG A 319 -80.94 -8.79 31.89
N VAL A 320 -79.92 -8.75 32.76
CA VAL A 320 -79.84 -9.59 33.95
C VAL A 320 -80.62 -8.96 35.13
N LYS A 321 -81.54 -9.74 35.71
CA LYS A 321 -82.35 -9.34 36.87
C LYS A 321 -81.74 -9.73 38.23
N ASN A 322 -80.79 -10.65 38.26
CA ASN A 322 -80.13 -11.12 39.49
C ASN A 322 -78.94 -10.22 39.83
N GLU A 323 -78.99 -9.55 40.98
CA GLU A 323 -78.00 -8.52 41.33
C GLU A 323 -76.60 -9.09 41.59
N ASN A 324 -76.47 -10.31 42.12
CA ASN A 324 -75.16 -10.96 42.29
C ASN A 324 -74.48 -11.24 40.94
N ILE A 325 -75.25 -11.64 39.93
CA ILE A 325 -74.74 -11.88 38.57
C ILE A 325 -74.34 -10.54 37.93
N LYS A 326 -75.14 -9.51 38.16
CA LYS A 326 -74.90 -8.15 37.66
C LYS A 326 -73.63 -7.53 38.25
N ASP A 327 -73.36 -7.73 39.53
CA ASP A 327 -72.12 -7.29 40.17
C ASP A 327 -70.90 -8.10 39.70
N GLY A 328 -71.07 -9.38 39.37
CA GLY A 328 -70.06 -10.16 38.65
C GLY A 328 -69.72 -9.53 37.29
N MET A 329 -70.74 -9.28 36.47
CA MET A 329 -70.56 -8.67 35.15
C MET A 329 -70.02 -7.24 35.21
N ARG A 330 -70.36 -6.44 36.23
CA ARG A 330 -69.77 -5.11 36.46
C ARG A 330 -68.27 -5.18 36.70
N ARG A 331 -67.81 -6.19 37.45
CA ARG A 331 -66.37 -6.44 37.65
C ARG A 331 -65.68 -6.84 36.35
N ASP A 332 -66.31 -7.70 35.54
CA ASP A 332 -65.77 -8.11 34.23
C ASP A 332 -65.71 -6.95 33.22
N ILE A 333 -66.71 -6.06 33.23
CA ILE A 333 -66.70 -4.81 32.45
C ILE A 333 -65.51 -3.94 32.85
N GLU A 334 -65.30 -3.74 34.14
CA GLU A 334 -64.21 -2.86 34.61
C GLU A 334 -62.84 -3.47 34.32
N ARG A 335 -62.70 -4.79 34.45
CA ARG A 335 -61.51 -5.53 34.00
C ARG A 335 -61.26 -5.36 32.50
N THR A 336 -62.28 -5.55 31.67
CA THR A 336 -62.15 -5.42 30.21
C THR A 336 -61.79 -3.99 29.80
N LYS A 337 -62.32 -2.97 30.50
CA LYS A 337 -61.92 -1.56 30.27
C LYS A 337 -60.45 -1.32 30.61
N GLN A 338 -59.95 -1.91 31.71
CA GLN A 338 -58.53 -1.85 32.06
C GLN A 338 -57.67 -2.54 30.99
N ASP A 339 -58.05 -3.73 30.53
CA ASP A 339 -57.32 -4.44 29.46
C ASP A 339 -57.25 -3.59 28.17
N ILE A 340 -58.37 -3.00 27.75
CA ILE A 340 -58.43 -2.06 26.62
C ILE A 340 -57.48 -0.86 26.81
N LEU A 341 -57.43 -0.30 28.03
CA LEU A 341 -56.56 0.82 28.35
C LEU A 341 -55.08 0.42 28.22
N VAL A 342 -54.71 -0.74 28.76
CA VAL A 342 -53.35 -1.28 28.65
C VAL A 342 -52.99 -1.53 27.18
N THR A 343 -53.88 -2.15 26.40
CA THR A 343 -53.65 -2.40 24.96
C THR A 343 -53.44 -1.08 24.19
N LYS A 344 -54.25 -0.05 24.45
CA LYS A 344 -54.07 1.30 23.87
C LYS A 344 -52.74 1.93 24.25
N GLN A 345 -52.34 1.83 25.52
CA GLN A 345 -51.05 2.34 26.00
C GLN A 345 -49.88 1.62 25.31
N ASN A 346 -49.98 0.30 25.11
CA ASN A 346 -48.95 -0.47 24.41
C ASN A 346 -48.85 -0.08 22.92
N ILE A 347 -49.98 0.12 22.23
CA ILE A 347 -49.99 0.66 20.86
C ILE A 347 -49.30 2.03 20.78
N ALA A 348 -49.59 2.94 21.73
CA ALA A 348 -48.96 4.26 21.78
C ALA A 348 -47.44 4.16 22.04
N LYS A 349 -47.01 3.26 22.93
CA LYS A 349 -45.58 2.98 23.17
C LYS A 349 -44.88 2.47 21.91
N LEU A 350 -45.49 1.56 21.15
CA LEU A 350 -44.91 1.09 19.88
C LEU A 350 -44.84 2.22 18.84
N ALA A 351 -45.87 3.06 18.74
CA ALA A 351 -45.86 4.21 17.82
C ALA A 351 -44.75 5.21 18.14
N SER A 352 -44.41 5.43 19.42
CA SER A 352 -43.28 6.30 19.79
C SER A 352 -41.90 5.76 19.41
N LYS A 353 -41.79 4.46 19.14
CA LYS A 353 -40.54 3.79 18.71
C LYS A 353 -40.40 3.70 17.19
N GLU A 354 -41.41 4.13 16.44
CA GLU A 354 -41.42 4.08 14.99
C GLU A 354 -40.39 5.05 14.40
N ILE A 355 -39.53 4.54 13.52
CA ILE A 355 -38.53 5.34 12.81
C ILE A 355 -39.25 6.28 11.84
N LYS A 356 -38.79 7.54 11.80
CA LYS A 356 -39.31 8.56 10.89
C LYS A 356 -39.13 8.11 9.44
N ARG A 357 -40.15 8.38 8.61
CA ARG A 357 -40.15 8.06 7.18
C ARG A 357 -38.93 8.60 6.43
N SER A 358 -38.46 9.79 6.78
CA SER A 358 -37.27 10.41 6.17
C SER A 358 -35.98 9.60 6.37
N VAL A 359 -35.85 8.87 7.48
CA VAL A 359 -34.69 8.00 7.75
C VAL A 359 -34.76 6.75 6.88
N ILE A 360 -35.96 6.17 6.73
CA ILE A 360 -36.21 5.02 5.85
C ILE A 360 -35.93 5.39 4.39
N ASP A 361 -36.44 6.54 3.93
CA ASP A 361 -36.21 6.99 2.56
C ASP A 361 -34.72 7.28 2.30
N LYS A 362 -33.99 7.81 3.31
CA LYS A 362 -32.53 7.97 3.24
C LYS A 362 -31.82 6.62 3.11
N TYR A 363 -32.18 5.64 3.94
CA TYR A 363 -31.64 4.28 3.88
C TYR A 363 -31.85 3.66 2.49
N LEU A 364 -33.09 3.66 2.00
CA LEU A 364 -33.43 3.07 0.69
C LEU A 364 -32.73 3.78 -0.47
N LYS A 365 -32.47 5.10 -0.36
CA LYS A 365 -31.69 5.83 -1.35
C LYS A 365 -30.24 5.36 -1.37
N LEU A 366 -29.60 5.25 -0.20
CA LEU A 366 -28.21 4.79 -0.07
C LEU A 366 -28.05 3.34 -0.56
N GLU A 367 -29.01 2.46 -0.25
CA GLU A 367 -29.02 1.07 -0.71
C GLU A 367 -29.06 0.98 -2.24
N ARG A 368 -29.94 1.76 -2.89
CA ARG A 368 -30.01 1.83 -4.37
C ARG A 368 -28.74 2.39 -5.00
N GLU A 369 -28.14 3.39 -4.35
CA GLU A 369 -26.87 3.98 -4.78
C GLU A 369 -25.75 2.95 -4.71
N MET A 370 -25.65 2.21 -3.60
CA MET A 370 -24.70 1.13 -3.40
C MET A 370 -24.87 0.02 -4.46
N ASP A 371 -26.10 -0.43 -4.71
CA ASP A 371 -26.39 -1.43 -5.74
C ASP A 371 -25.98 -0.96 -7.15
N SER A 372 -26.18 0.33 -7.45
CA SER A 372 -25.73 0.93 -8.70
C SER A 372 -24.21 0.89 -8.81
N MET A 373 -23.50 1.34 -7.77
CA MET A 373 -22.04 1.35 -7.71
C MET A 373 -21.45 -0.06 -7.81
N ILE A 374 -22.03 -1.05 -7.14
CA ILE A 374 -21.58 -2.46 -7.20
C ILE A 374 -21.72 -3.03 -8.62
N ARG A 375 -22.83 -2.71 -9.32
CA ARG A 375 -23.00 -3.15 -10.71
C ARG A 375 -21.98 -2.49 -11.64
N GLU A 376 -21.72 -1.20 -11.45
CA GLU A 376 -20.70 -0.49 -12.21
C GLU A 376 -19.29 -1.04 -11.93
N LEU A 377 -18.96 -1.30 -10.67
CA LEU A 377 -17.69 -1.91 -10.26
C LEU A 377 -17.47 -3.24 -10.98
N LYS A 378 -18.46 -4.15 -10.95
CA LYS A 378 -18.37 -5.44 -11.64
C LYS A 378 -18.19 -5.29 -13.16
N ALA A 379 -18.83 -4.29 -13.77
CA ALA A 379 -18.65 -4.01 -15.19
C ALA A 379 -17.23 -3.53 -15.50
N GLN A 380 -16.68 -2.63 -14.67
CA GLN A 380 -15.31 -2.12 -14.82
C GLN A 380 -14.26 -3.22 -14.57
N GLU A 381 -14.45 -4.08 -13.57
CA GLU A 381 -13.58 -5.23 -13.29
C GLU A 381 -13.53 -6.20 -14.48
N LYS A 382 -14.67 -6.42 -15.16
CA LYS A 382 -14.70 -7.22 -16.39
C LYS A 382 -13.88 -6.60 -17.52
N ILE A 383 -13.98 -5.29 -17.72
CA ILE A 383 -13.17 -4.56 -18.72
C ILE A 383 -11.68 -4.67 -18.37
N LEU A 384 -11.34 -4.52 -17.08
CA LEU A 384 -9.96 -4.63 -16.61
C LEU A 384 -9.39 -6.02 -16.88
N ALA A 385 -10.16 -7.08 -16.57
CA ALA A 385 -9.76 -8.46 -16.80
C ALA A 385 -9.52 -8.75 -18.29
N GLN A 386 -10.37 -8.22 -19.18
CA GLN A 386 -10.23 -8.37 -20.63
C GLN A 386 -8.95 -7.71 -21.17
N ASN A 387 -8.52 -6.59 -20.60
CA ASN A 387 -7.35 -5.85 -21.06
C ASN A 387 -6.05 -6.20 -20.33
N LYS A 388 -6.13 -6.92 -19.20
CA LYS A 388 -4.98 -7.25 -18.34
C LYS A 388 -3.88 -7.99 -19.08
N ASN A 389 -4.23 -9.00 -19.87
CA ASN A 389 -3.23 -9.81 -20.58
C ASN A 389 -2.48 -8.98 -21.63
N SER A 390 -3.19 -8.15 -22.39
CA SER A 390 -2.58 -7.25 -23.38
C SER A 390 -1.69 -6.20 -22.70
N PHE A 391 -2.15 -5.59 -21.60
CA PHE A 391 -1.35 -4.65 -20.83
C PHE A 391 -0.07 -5.29 -20.29
N LEU A 392 -0.16 -6.49 -19.70
CA LEU A 392 1.01 -7.22 -19.20
C LEU A 392 1.95 -7.66 -20.33
N SER A 393 1.40 -8.06 -21.47
CA SER A 393 2.17 -8.41 -22.67
C SER A 393 2.98 -7.20 -23.16
N ILE A 394 2.36 -6.04 -23.25
CA ILE A 394 3.05 -4.78 -23.58
C ILE A 394 4.13 -4.46 -22.54
N LYS A 395 3.81 -4.55 -21.23
CA LYS A 395 4.76 -4.27 -20.15
C LYS A 395 6.01 -5.14 -20.30
N LYS A 396 5.84 -6.45 -20.53
CA LYS A 396 6.96 -7.38 -20.72
C LYS A 396 7.79 -7.07 -21.97
N ALA A 397 7.14 -6.79 -23.09
CA ALA A 397 7.82 -6.39 -24.32
C ALA A 397 8.63 -5.09 -24.13
N LEU A 398 8.06 -4.14 -23.38
CA LEU A 398 8.73 -2.89 -23.05
C LEU A 398 9.94 -3.11 -22.14
N VAL A 399 9.82 -3.92 -21.08
CA VAL A 399 10.96 -4.30 -20.22
C VAL A 399 12.11 -4.87 -21.06
N LYS A 400 11.82 -5.81 -21.95
CA LYS A 400 12.81 -6.43 -22.85
C LYS A 400 13.48 -5.38 -23.75
N ALA A 401 12.71 -4.46 -24.33
CA ALA A 401 13.23 -3.40 -25.18
C ALA A 401 14.12 -2.41 -24.40
N LEU A 402 13.68 -1.99 -23.20
CA LEU A 402 14.39 -1.03 -22.35
C LEU A 402 15.74 -1.55 -21.84
N ILE A 403 15.85 -2.86 -21.59
CA ILE A 403 17.09 -3.51 -21.15
C ILE A 403 18.04 -3.76 -22.33
N SER A 404 17.50 -3.84 -23.54
CA SER A 404 18.27 -4.17 -24.74
C SER A 404 18.97 -2.94 -25.32
N LYS A 405 20.12 -3.15 -25.95
CA LYS A 405 20.83 -2.13 -26.70
C LYS A 405 20.68 -2.37 -28.19
N LYS A 406 20.64 -1.31 -28.98
CA LYS A 406 20.78 -1.42 -30.45
C LYS A 406 22.04 -2.20 -30.85
N GLN A 407 21.93 -3.00 -31.89
CA GLN A 407 23.02 -3.85 -32.39
C GLN A 407 23.46 -3.39 -33.78
N ARG A 408 24.78 -3.24 -33.99
CA ARG A 408 25.32 -2.90 -35.31
C ARG A 408 25.06 -4.02 -36.31
N ILE A 409 24.61 -3.68 -37.53
CA ILE A 409 24.35 -4.61 -38.64
C ILE A 409 25.38 -4.39 -39.76
#